data_AF-A0A2S6R7K3-F1
#
_entry.id   AF-A0A2S6R7K3-F1
#
_cell.length_a   1.000
_cell.length_b   1.000
_cell.length_c   1.000
_cell.angle_alpha   90.00
_cell.angle_beta   90.00
_cell.angle_gamma   90.00
#
_symmetry.space_group_name_H-M   'P 1'
#
loop_
_entity.id
_entity.type
_entity.pdbx_description
1 polymer ?
#
loop_
_entity_poly.entity_id
_entity_poly.type
_entity_poly.pdbx_seq_one_letter_code
_entity_poly.pdbx_strand_id
1 'polypeptide(L)'
;MSTWTPERIAEVTRLWSEGLTTAEIGKMVGVTKNAVVGKAHRLGLPPRPSPIRRKGGGGGAGATMPRTVAKAPVKPMRQIALSTSGACCKWPFGHSGEADFRFCGSPALANKPYCPEHYQMAYLPARAKGESKVVRVERPAASVRRSASAA
;
A
#
# COMPACT_ATOMS: atom_id res chain seq x y z
N MET A 1 22.77 0.76 -21.83
CA MET A 1 23.70 1.59 -21.03
C MET A 1 23.04 1.93 -19.70
N SER A 2 23.65 1.58 -18.58
CA SER A 2 23.08 1.89 -17.25
C SER A 2 22.94 3.41 -17.08
N THR A 3 21.75 3.89 -16.75
CA THR A 3 21.46 5.31 -16.47
C THR A 3 22.35 5.89 -15.36
N TRP A 4 22.89 5.03 -14.49
CA TRP A 4 23.81 5.37 -13.41
C TRP A 4 25.25 5.02 -13.77
N THR A 5 25.90 5.90 -14.51
CA THR A 5 27.35 5.83 -14.76
C THR A 5 28.11 6.28 -13.51
N PRO A 6 29.37 5.85 -13.31
CA PRO A 6 30.17 6.26 -12.15
C PRO A 6 30.35 7.78 -12.07
N GLU A 7 30.41 8.49 -13.20
CA GLU A 7 30.50 9.95 -13.26
C GLU A 7 29.23 10.61 -12.70
N ARG A 8 28.04 10.10 -13.07
CA ARG A 8 26.77 10.58 -12.52
C ARG A 8 26.64 10.31 -11.03
N ILE A 9 27.22 9.22 -10.54
CA ILE A 9 27.23 8.87 -9.11
C ILE A 9 28.12 9.85 -8.34
N ALA A 10 29.31 10.14 -8.87
CA ALA A 10 30.22 11.13 -8.29
C ALA A 10 29.55 12.51 -8.23
N GLU A 11 28.89 12.92 -9.31
CA GLU A 11 28.20 14.21 -9.38
C GLU A 11 27.02 14.31 -8.40
N VAL A 12 26.18 13.28 -8.31
CA VAL A 12 25.11 13.25 -7.29
C VAL A 12 25.68 13.34 -5.88
N THR A 13 26.79 12.66 -5.61
CA THR A 13 27.42 12.66 -4.28
C THR A 13 27.99 14.04 -3.93
N ARG A 14 28.66 14.70 -4.89
CA ARG A 14 29.18 16.06 -4.74
C ARG A 14 28.06 17.06 -4.44
N LEU A 15 27.03 17.10 -5.30
CA LEU A 15 25.89 17.99 -5.13
C LEU A 15 25.06 17.68 -3.87
N TRP A 16 25.07 16.42 -3.41
CA TRP A 16 24.45 16.03 -2.15
C TRP A 16 25.19 16.60 -0.93
N SER A 17 26.50 16.72 -0.97
CA SER A 17 27.28 17.35 0.10
C SER A 17 27.12 18.87 0.12
N GLU A 18 26.92 19.50 -1.04
CA GLU A 18 26.71 20.95 -1.20
C GLU A 18 25.36 21.45 -0.68
N GLY A 19 24.46 20.57 -0.24
CA GLY A 19 23.18 20.99 0.32
C GLY A 19 22.08 21.28 -0.70
N LEU A 20 22.31 21.07 -2.01
CA LEU A 20 21.29 21.30 -3.05
C LEU A 20 20.08 20.39 -2.90
N THR A 21 18.90 20.86 -3.31
CA THR A 21 17.68 20.06 -3.22
C THR A 21 17.70 18.89 -4.20
N THR A 22 17.01 17.81 -3.87
CA THR A 22 16.96 16.61 -4.73
C THR A 22 16.36 16.89 -6.12
N ALA A 23 15.52 17.92 -6.23
CA ALA A 23 14.98 18.39 -7.50
C ALA A 23 16.04 19.10 -8.35
N GLU A 24 16.87 19.95 -7.75
CA GLU A 24 17.97 20.64 -8.44
C GLU A 24 19.06 19.67 -8.88
N ILE A 25 19.43 18.72 -8.01
CA ILE A 25 20.37 17.64 -8.34
C ILE A 25 19.86 16.84 -9.54
N GLY A 26 18.57 16.50 -9.56
CA GLY A 26 17.95 15.80 -10.67
C GLY A 26 18.04 16.59 -11.99
N LYS A 27 17.79 17.90 -11.94
CA LYS A 27 17.89 18.79 -13.11
C LYS A 27 19.31 18.84 -13.68
N MET A 28 20.35 18.95 -12.84
CA MET A 28 21.74 18.99 -13.31
C MET A 28 22.23 17.65 -13.85
N VAL A 29 21.88 16.54 -13.19
CA VAL A 29 22.35 15.21 -13.58
C VAL A 29 21.52 14.62 -14.73
N GLY A 30 20.37 15.23 -15.05
CA GLY A 30 19.46 14.77 -16.11
C GLY A 30 18.64 13.54 -15.71
N VAL A 31 18.29 13.43 -14.42
CA VAL A 31 17.48 12.33 -13.86
C VAL A 31 16.34 12.87 -13.00
N THR A 32 15.31 12.06 -12.76
CA THR A 32 14.17 12.50 -11.93
C THR A 32 14.59 12.68 -10.46
N LYS A 33 13.92 13.59 -9.74
CA LYS A 33 14.16 13.80 -8.29
C LYS A 33 14.09 12.49 -7.48
N ASN A 34 13.15 11.60 -7.84
CA ASN A 34 12.95 10.31 -7.17
C ASN A 34 14.11 9.35 -7.46
N ALA A 35 14.68 9.40 -8.65
CA ALA A 35 15.86 8.62 -9.01
C ALA A 35 17.07 9.02 -8.14
N VAL A 36 17.26 10.33 -7.92
CA VAL A 36 18.30 10.86 -7.01
C VAL A 36 18.09 10.37 -5.58
N VAL A 37 16.89 10.51 -5.03
CA VAL A 37 16.56 10.04 -3.66
C VAL A 37 16.85 8.55 -3.51
N GLY A 38 16.38 7.74 -4.46
CA GLY A 38 16.62 6.31 -4.44
C GLY A 38 18.10 5.95 -4.55
N LYS A 39 18.88 6.69 -5.34
CA LYS A 39 20.32 6.45 -5.49
C LYS A 39 21.09 6.87 -4.25
N ALA A 40 20.80 8.03 -3.68
CA ALA A 40 21.41 8.51 -2.44
C ALA A 40 21.20 7.52 -1.29
N HIS A 41 19.97 6.97 -1.16
CA HIS A 41 19.67 5.95 -0.16
C HIS A 41 20.45 4.64 -0.38
N ARG A 42 20.62 4.21 -1.64
CA ARG A 42 21.44 3.03 -1.98
C ARG A 42 22.94 3.24 -1.75
N LEU A 43 23.41 4.49 -1.84
CA LEU A 43 24.80 4.88 -1.56
C LEU A 43 25.07 5.13 -0.07
N GLY A 44 24.04 5.13 0.79
CA GLY A 44 24.20 5.39 2.21
C GLY A 44 24.52 6.86 2.55
N LEU A 45 24.17 7.81 1.66
CA LEU A 45 24.39 9.23 1.92
C LEU A 45 23.51 9.72 3.10
N PRO A 46 23.98 10.71 3.89
CA PRO A 46 23.27 11.16 5.08
C PRO A 46 21.87 11.70 4.71
N PRO A 47 20.82 11.32 5.47
CA PRO A 47 19.47 11.80 5.21
C PRO A 47 19.40 13.31 5.47
N ARG A 48 18.92 14.06 4.48
CA ARG A 48 18.68 15.50 4.64
C ARG A 48 17.48 15.72 5.57
N PRO A 49 17.54 16.69 6.50
CA PRO A 49 16.37 17.08 7.29
C PRO A 49 15.28 17.60 6.35
N SER A 50 14.04 17.19 6.62
CA SER A 50 12.90 17.45 5.74
C SER A 50 12.64 18.96 5.60
N PRO A 51 12.81 19.57 4.41
CA PRO A 51 12.57 21.01 4.20
C PRO A 51 11.10 21.41 4.22
N ILE A 52 10.19 20.55 4.70
CA ILE A 52 8.76 20.80 4.73
C ILE A 52 8.46 21.93 5.74
N ARG A 53 8.65 23.19 5.32
CA ARG A 53 8.02 24.35 5.93
C ARG A 53 6.52 24.27 5.58
N ARG A 54 5.74 23.52 6.36
CA ARG A 54 4.28 23.62 6.32
C ARG A 54 3.93 25.02 6.82
N LYS A 55 3.51 25.91 5.92
CA LYS A 55 2.95 27.21 6.33
C LYS A 55 1.59 26.93 6.97
N GLY A 56 1.58 26.79 8.29
CA GLY A 56 0.37 26.65 9.10
C GLY A 56 0.29 25.33 9.89
N GLY A 57 0.62 25.42 11.18
CA GLY A 57 -0.03 24.67 12.27
C GLY A 57 0.34 23.21 12.48
N GLY A 58 0.95 22.92 13.64
CA GLY A 58 0.77 21.66 14.36
C GLY A 58 1.94 20.69 14.27
N GLY A 59 2.70 20.62 15.37
CA GLY A 59 3.84 19.73 15.55
C GLY A 59 3.52 18.25 15.32
N GLY A 60 4.52 17.58 14.77
CA GLY A 60 4.61 16.13 14.73
C GLY A 60 6.08 15.78 14.61
N ALA A 61 6.76 15.71 15.75
CA ALA A 61 8.03 15.00 15.86
C ALA A 61 7.77 13.54 15.47
N GLY A 62 7.92 13.24 14.18
CA GLY A 62 8.04 11.87 13.72
C GLY A 62 9.37 11.35 14.23
N ALA A 63 9.38 10.77 15.42
CA ALA A 63 10.48 9.99 15.93
C ALA A 63 10.88 8.99 14.83
N THR A 64 12.00 9.23 14.18
CA THR A 64 12.68 8.20 13.40
C THR A 64 13.19 7.18 14.41
N MET A 65 12.38 6.17 14.68
CA MET A 65 12.90 4.92 15.20
C MET A 65 13.95 4.44 14.18
N PRO A 66 15.21 4.20 14.58
CA PRO A 66 16.14 3.51 13.70
C PRO A 66 15.58 2.10 13.52
N ARG A 67 14.90 1.84 12.40
CA ARG A 67 14.73 0.46 11.93
C ARG A 67 16.11 -0.01 11.53
N THR A 68 16.84 -0.58 12.49
CA THR A 68 17.97 -1.46 12.21
C THR A 68 17.39 -2.61 11.39
N VAL A 69 17.47 -2.51 10.06
CA VAL A 69 17.26 -3.66 9.19
C VAL A 69 18.49 -4.54 9.38
N ALA A 70 18.48 -5.31 10.46
CA ALA A 70 19.27 -6.53 10.52
C ALA A 70 18.83 -7.35 9.30
N LYS A 71 19.78 -7.67 8.40
CA LYS A 71 19.54 -8.61 7.31
C LYS A 71 19.28 -9.98 7.94
N ALA A 72 18.02 -10.23 8.32
CA ALA A 72 17.57 -11.54 8.72
C ALA A 72 17.72 -12.48 7.51
N PRO A 73 18.21 -13.72 7.69
CA PRO A 73 18.21 -14.70 6.62
C PRO A 73 16.77 -14.92 6.17
N VAL A 74 16.49 -14.57 4.92
CA VAL A 74 15.20 -14.82 4.29
C VAL A 74 14.97 -16.32 4.28
N LYS A 75 14.11 -16.82 5.18
CA LYS A 75 13.63 -18.20 5.11
C LYS A 75 13.00 -18.36 3.72
N PRO A 76 13.30 -19.44 2.97
CA PRO A 76 12.67 -19.66 1.68
C PRO A 76 11.16 -19.68 1.92
N MET A 77 10.49 -18.75 1.25
CA MET A 77 9.05 -18.67 1.21
C MET A 77 8.53 -20.06 0.85
N ARG A 78 7.83 -20.71 1.78
CA ARG A 78 7.10 -21.94 1.47
C ARG A 78 6.20 -21.57 0.30
N GLN A 79 6.47 -22.14 -0.87
CA GLN A 79 5.55 -22.09 -1.98
C GLN A 79 4.27 -22.74 -1.46
N ILE A 80 3.27 -21.90 -1.16
CA ILE A 80 1.90 -22.38 -1.04
C ILE A 80 1.60 -22.90 -2.43
N ALA A 81 1.67 -24.22 -2.58
CA ALA A 81 1.19 -24.91 -3.77
C ALA A 81 -0.28 -24.51 -3.91
N LEU A 82 -0.54 -23.58 -4.82
CA LEU A 82 -1.88 -23.18 -5.18
C LEU A 82 -2.48 -24.31 -6.01
N SER A 83 -2.88 -25.36 -5.32
CA SER A 83 -3.74 -26.39 -5.89
C SER A 83 -5.17 -25.92 -5.68
N THR A 84 -5.68 -25.14 -6.62
CA THR A 84 -7.13 -24.96 -6.79
C THR A 84 -7.39 -24.70 -8.26
N SER A 85 -7.85 -25.74 -8.94
CA SER A 85 -8.39 -25.69 -10.28
C SER A 85 -9.62 -24.78 -10.29
N GLY A 86 -9.42 -23.48 -10.53
CA GLY A 86 -10.50 -22.50 -10.64
C GLY A 86 -10.08 -21.06 -10.35
N ALA A 87 -10.70 -20.10 -11.02
CA ALA A 87 -10.56 -18.68 -10.71
C ALA A 87 -11.29 -18.40 -9.38
N CYS A 88 -10.61 -18.59 -8.24
CA CYS A 88 -11.12 -18.28 -6.90
C CYS A 88 -10.45 -17.04 -6.30
N CYS A 89 -11.17 -16.32 -5.44
CA CYS A 89 -10.78 -15.05 -4.87
C CYS A 89 -9.69 -15.22 -3.81
N LYS A 90 -8.59 -14.48 -3.99
CA LYS A 90 -7.38 -14.54 -3.18
C LYS A 90 -7.30 -13.45 -2.11
N TRP A 91 -8.44 -12.99 -1.60
CA TRP A 91 -8.44 -11.98 -0.54
C TRP A 91 -8.10 -12.62 0.82
N PRO A 92 -7.08 -12.14 1.54
CA PRO A 92 -6.72 -12.67 2.85
C PRO A 92 -7.64 -12.12 3.94
N PHE A 93 -8.08 -13.00 4.82
CA PHE A 93 -8.67 -12.66 6.12
C PHE A 93 -7.68 -13.03 7.22
N GLY A 94 -7.46 -12.12 8.17
CA GLY A 94 -6.51 -12.29 9.28
C GLY A 94 -5.06 -11.93 8.92
N HIS A 95 -4.17 -12.00 9.93
CA HIS A 95 -2.75 -11.76 9.75
C HIS A 95 -1.99 -13.05 9.44
N SER A 96 -0.96 -12.95 8.60
CA SER A 96 -0.08 -14.08 8.25
C SER A 96 0.69 -14.56 9.49
N GLY A 97 0.09 -15.46 10.26
CA GLY A 97 0.60 -15.95 11.55
C GLY A 97 -0.49 -16.41 12.52
N GLU A 98 -1.74 -15.99 12.31
CA GLU A 98 -2.89 -16.42 13.13
C GLU A 98 -3.51 -17.71 12.57
N ALA A 99 -4.10 -18.54 13.44
CA ALA A 99 -4.76 -19.79 13.04
C ALA A 99 -5.97 -19.55 12.13
N ASP A 100 -6.57 -18.36 12.20
CA ASP A 100 -7.71 -17.95 11.39
C ASP A 100 -7.33 -17.32 10.04
N PHE A 101 -6.06 -17.44 9.61
CA PHE A 101 -5.64 -16.95 8.30
C PHE A 101 -6.27 -17.78 7.19
N ARG A 102 -7.19 -17.17 6.43
CA ARG A 102 -7.94 -17.83 5.35
C ARG A 102 -8.09 -16.94 4.13
N PHE A 103 -8.27 -17.55 2.96
CA PHE A 103 -8.63 -16.83 1.73
C PHE A 103 -10.13 -16.91 1.46
N CYS A 104 -10.67 -15.88 0.82
CA CYS A 104 -12.10 -15.79 0.49
C CYS A 104 -12.64 -17.01 -0.27
N GLY A 105 -11.98 -17.43 -1.36
CA GLY A 105 -12.38 -18.62 -2.12
C GLY A 105 -13.59 -18.45 -3.05
N SER A 106 -14.36 -17.35 -2.95
CA SER A 106 -15.46 -17.02 -3.89
C SER A 106 -14.99 -16.95 -5.35
N PRO A 107 -15.86 -17.14 -6.37
CA PRO A 107 -15.45 -17.04 -7.77
C PRO A 107 -14.84 -15.68 -8.08
N ALA A 108 -13.62 -15.70 -8.62
CA ALA A 108 -12.92 -14.52 -9.06
C ALA A 108 -13.48 -14.04 -10.39
N LEU A 109 -13.42 -12.74 -10.60
CA LEU A 109 -13.77 -12.12 -11.87
C LEU A 109 -12.83 -12.63 -12.98
N ALA A 110 -13.30 -12.69 -14.23
CA ALA A 110 -12.48 -13.07 -15.37
C ALA A 110 -11.20 -12.21 -15.45
N ASN A 111 -10.04 -12.85 -15.58
CA ASN A 111 -8.72 -12.23 -15.61
C ASN A 111 -8.35 -11.38 -14.38
N LYS A 112 -9.02 -11.58 -13.25
CA LYS A 112 -8.81 -10.81 -12.02
C LYS A 112 -8.66 -11.76 -10.82
N PRO A 113 -7.82 -11.43 -9.82
CA PRO A 113 -7.55 -12.32 -8.69
C PRO A 113 -8.61 -12.31 -7.58
N TYR A 114 -9.64 -11.47 -7.69
CA TYR A 114 -10.63 -11.23 -6.64
C TYR A 114 -12.06 -11.33 -7.16
N CYS A 115 -13.00 -11.64 -6.25
CA CYS A 115 -14.44 -11.57 -6.51
C CYS A 115 -14.91 -10.11 -6.62
N PRO A 116 -16.14 -9.81 -7.07
CA PRO A 116 -16.63 -8.44 -7.24
C PRO A 116 -16.47 -7.56 -5.98
N GLU A 117 -16.76 -8.11 -4.80
CA GLU A 117 -16.68 -7.40 -3.52
C GLU A 117 -15.24 -7.03 -3.15
N HIS A 118 -14.34 -8.02 -3.21
CA HIS A 118 -12.92 -7.81 -2.92
C HIS A 118 -12.20 -6.99 -4.02
N TYR A 119 -12.68 -7.06 -5.26
CA TYR A 119 -12.19 -6.21 -6.35
C TYR A 119 -12.48 -4.74 -6.07
N GLN A 120 -13.66 -4.42 -5.53
CA GLN A 120 -14.00 -3.05 -5.15
C GLN A 120 -13.10 -2.53 -4.03
N MET A 121 -12.78 -3.36 -3.03
CA MET A 121 -11.89 -2.95 -1.94
C MET A 121 -10.43 -2.74 -2.37
N ALA A 122 -9.92 -3.54 -3.32
CA ALA A 122 -8.55 -3.42 -3.82
C ALA A 122 -8.34 -2.27 -4.81
N TYR A 123 -9.28 -2.07 -5.74
CA TYR A 123 -9.04 -1.26 -6.95
C TYR A 123 -9.82 0.05 -6.99
N LEU A 124 -10.89 0.21 -6.21
CA LEU A 124 -11.59 1.49 -6.19
C LEU A 124 -10.91 2.46 -5.22
N PRO A 125 -10.74 3.73 -5.59
CA PRO A 125 -10.28 4.76 -4.67
C PRO A 125 -11.28 4.90 -3.51
N ALA A 126 -10.76 5.24 -2.32
CA ALA A 126 -11.58 5.58 -1.17
C ALA A 126 -12.66 6.58 -1.60
N ARG A 127 -13.91 6.34 -1.17
CA ARG A 127 -15.05 7.16 -1.55
C ARG A 127 -14.74 8.63 -1.31
N ALA A 128 -15.05 9.48 -2.29
CA ALA A 128 -15.00 10.92 -2.12
C ALA A 128 -15.79 11.29 -0.85
N LYS A 129 -15.15 12.05 0.03
CA LYS A 129 -15.70 12.37 1.34
C LYS A 129 -16.93 13.26 1.16
N GLY A 130 -18.11 12.69 1.37
CA GLY A 130 -19.38 13.41 1.51
C GLY A 130 -20.45 12.89 0.59
N GLU A 131 -21.19 11.87 1.04
CA GLU A 131 -22.59 11.60 0.67
C GLU A 131 -23.11 10.45 1.53
N SER A 132 -23.58 10.81 2.73
CA SER A 132 -24.29 9.92 3.62
C SER A 132 -25.67 9.62 3.03
N LYS A 133 -25.78 8.65 2.11
CA LYS A 133 -27.08 8.16 1.68
C LYS A 133 -27.63 7.25 2.77
N VAL A 134 -28.42 7.83 3.68
CA VAL A 134 -29.26 7.10 4.64
C VAL A 134 -30.22 6.23 3.81
N VAL A 135 -29.89 4.96 3.65
CA VAL A 135 -30.85 3.97 3.14
C VAL A 135 -31.85 3.74 4.26
N ARG A 136 -33.00 4.41 4.16
CA ARG A 136 -34.19 4.07 4.95
C ARG A 136 -34.60 2.67 4.51
N VAL A 137 -34.21 1.67 5.30
CA VAL A 137 -34.71 0.30 5.15
C VAL A 137 -36.17 0.32 5.60
N GLU A 138 -37.10 0.41 4.66
CA GLU A 138 -38.49 0.04 4.95
C GLU A 138 -38.52 -1.47 5.22
N ARG A 139 -38.78 -1.80 6.48
CA ARG A 139 -38.98 -3.17 6.97
C ARG A 139 -40.24 -3.72 6.29
N PRO A 140 -40.17 -4.81 5.52
CA PRO A 140 -41.39 -5.46 5.04
C PRO A 140 -42.19 -5.96 6.24
N ALA A 141 -43.48 -5.63 6.27
CA ALA A 141 -44.42 -6.07 7.29
C ALA A 141 -44.43 -7.61 7.36
N ALA A 142 -44.03 -8.14 8.52
CA ALA A 142 -44.23 -9.52 8.86
C ALA A 142 -45.73 -9.83 8.81
N SER A 143 -46.17 -10.53 7.77
CA SER A 143 -47.49 -11.16 7.73
C SER A 143 -47.50 -12.27 8.78
N VAL A 144 -47.96 -11.90 9.98
CA VAL A 144 -48.32 -12.83 11.05
C VAL A 144 -49.43 -13.71 10.50
N ARG A 145 -49.09 -14.97 10.19
CA ARG A 145 -50.07 -16.04 10.05
C ARG A 145 -50.76 -16.17 11.40
N ARG A 146 -52.01 -15.69 11.49
CA ARG A 146 -52.87 -16.02 12.63
C ARG A 146 -53.26 -17.48 12.48
N SER A 147 -52.67 -18.33 13.31
CA SER A 147 -53.31 -19.55 13.75
C SER A 147 -54.48 -19.14 14.66
N ALA A 148 -55.69 -19.54 14.31
CA ALA A 148 -56.85 -19.53 15.21
C ALA A 148 -57.42 -20.96 15.25
N SER A 149 -57.69 -21.41 16.47
CA SER A 149 -57.98 -22.77 16.91
C SER A 149 -59.32 -23.35 16.41
N ALA A 150 -59.33 -24.68 16.45
CA ALA A 150 -60.43 -25.61 16.65
C ALA A 150 -61.74 -25.07 17.26
N ALA A 151 -62.86 -25.52 16.70
CA ALA A 151 -64.02 -26.11 17.37
C ALA A 151 -64.87 -26.85 16.32
#